data_AF-A0A961UEJ3-F1
#
_entry.id   AF-A0A961UEJ3-F1
#
_cell.length_a   1.000
_cell.length_b   1.000
_cell.length_c   1.000
_cell.angle_alpha   90.00
_cell.angle_beta   90.00
_cell.angle_gamma   90.00
#
_symmetry.space_group_name_H-M   'P 1'
#
loop_
_entity.id
_entity.type
_entity.pdbx_description
1 polymer ?
#
loop_
_entity_poly.entity_id
_entity_poly.type
_entity_poly.pdbx_seq_one_letter_code
_entity_poly.pdbx_strand_id
1 'polypeptide(L)'
;MALLATGALEVGGPGMDEAILTIVMPCFNERENIASIVSEISRLTNRRLIRRIIFVDDNSPDGTAEYIKSIANTSPVELLCIHRIGRHGLSSAVAEGVMLADTHYVAVMDSDGQHDPADLKAMLHAALEEQAELVIGSRFKNQRTLASHRGIRGWFSRIGNRLARMVTGRDLTDPLTGYFLFERGLFNQTIAEARPGGFKILLDILQASRGLDIAVREVQINFRARGAGESKLDASVLLEFADQIVASLTGGLLPSKFTSFALIGLSGIVVHFAALHTFLFSAGLPFNAAQAGATLTAMVSNFALNNALTFRRSRYRGITWFSGLFYFIVVCGFGAIANVGVAGYLNTQHEAWWLSALAGVLVGTIFNFAISKNYIWKPAA
;
A
#
# COMPACT_ATOMS: atom_id res chain seq x y z
N MET A 1 -28.24 17.75 22.00
CA MET A 1 -27.69 18.51 23.14
C MET A 1 -28.11 17.92 24.50
N ALA A 2 -27.97 16.60 24.68
CA ALA A 2 -27.87 15.90 25.98
C ALA A 2 -27.78 14.38 25.72
N LEU A 3 -26.59 13.86 25.43
CA LEU A 3 -26.40 12.42 25.20
C LEU A 3 -25.02 11.90 25.63
N LEU A 4 -24.36 12.60 26.55
CA LEU A 4 -23.00 12.26 27.00
C LEU A 4 -22.80 12.52 28.50
N ALA A 5 -23.69 11.98 29.34
CA ALA A 5 -23.43 11.88 30.79
C ALA A 5 -23.26 10.43 31.28
N THR A 6 -23.54 9.44 30.43
CA THR A 6 -23.41 8.01 30.75
C THR A 6 -22.49 7.38 29.71
N GLY A 7 -21.47 6.64 30.14
CA GLY A 7 -20.44 6.02 29.29
C GLY A 7 -20.93 4.90 28.36
N ALA A 8 -22.20 4.94 27.96
CA ALA A 8 -22.85 4.06 27.01
C ALA A 8 -23.38 4.92 25.85
N LEU A 9 -23.00 4.56 24.63
CA LEU A 9 -23.61 5.11 23.42
C LEU A 9 -25.08 4.67 23.39
N GLU A 10 -25.99 5.50 23.88
CA GLU A 10 -27.43 5.33 23.66
C GLU A 10 -27.82 6.07 22.38
N VAL A 11 -27.72 5.38 21.24
CA VAL A 11 -28.25 5.92 19.98
C VAL A 11 -29.75 5.66 19.98
N GLY A 12 -30.53 6.62 20.47
CA GLY A 12 -31.99 6.58 20.52
C GLY A 12 -32.63 7.59 19.59
N GLY A 13 -32.88 7.19 18.34
CA GLY A 13 -33.75 7.90 17.39
C GLY A 13 -34.75 6.91 16.77
N PRO A 14 -35.99 7.34 16.43
CA PRO A 14 -37.03 6.43 15.96
C PRO A 14 -36.66 5.89 14.57
N GLY A 15 -36.21 4.63 14.53
CA GLY A 15 -35.79 3.93 13.31
C GLY A 15 -34.51 3.07 13.44
N MET A 16 -33.74 3.21 14.52
CA MET A 16 -32.40 2.58 14.69
C MET A 16 -32.44 1.34 15.61
N ASP A 17 -33.34 0.39 15.36
CA ASP A 17 -33.31 -0.91 16.06
C ASP A 17 -32.33 -1.92 15.41
N GLU A 18 -31.72 -1.57 14.29
CA GLU A 18 -30.84 -2.42 13.50
C GLU A 18 -29.37 -1.98 13.60
N ALA A 19 -28.45 -2.94 13.70
CA ALA A 19 -27.03 -2.65 13.81
C ALA A 19 -26.48 -1.98 12.55
N ILE A 20 -25.83 -0.82 12.72
CA ILE A 20 -25.49 0.10 11.63
C ILE A 20 -24.04 -0.02 11.13
N LEU A 21 -23.19 -0.79 11.80
CA LEU A 21 -21.75 -0.86 11.52
C LEU A 21 -21.28 -2.28 11.22
N THR A 22 -20.57 -2.45 10.11
CA THR A 22 -19.71 -3.61 9.83
C THR A 22 -18.25 -3.21 9.94
N ILE A 23 -17.43 -4.05 10.57
CA ILE A 23 -15.97 -3.86 10.61
C ILE A 23 -15.33 -4.84 9.63
N VAL A 24 -14.48 -4.35 8.72
CA VAL A 24 -13.70 -5.13 7.79
C VAL A 24 -12.24 -5.11 8.21
N MET A 25 -11.64 -6.30 8.36
CA MET A 25 -10.24 -6.46 8.76
C MET A 25 -9.50 -7.36 7.77
N PRO A 26 -8.59 -6.82 6.95
CA PRO A 26 -7.69 -7.64 6.16
C PRO A 26 -6.62 -8.29 7.06
N CYS A 27 -6.31 -9.57 6.83
CA CYS A 27 -5.40 -10.35 7.67
C CYS A 27 -4.34 -11.08 6.84
N PHE A 28 -3.10 -11.12 7.35
CA PHE A 28 -2.06 -12.02 6.86
C PHE A 28 -1.02 -12.30 7.97
N ASN A 29 -0.99 -13.53 8.47
CA ASN A 29 -0.21 -13.95 9.64
C ASN A 29 -0.56 -13.19 10.94
N GLU A 30 -1.84 -13.15 11.28
CA GLU A 30 -2.36 -12.32 12.39
C GLU A 30 -3.04 -13.13 13.48
N ARG A 31 -2.84 -14.46 13.50
CA ARG A 31 -3.52 -15.40 14.39
C ARG A 31 -3.50 -14.98 15.86
N GLU A 32 -2.36 -14.51 16.34
CA GLU A 32 -2.14 -14.14 17.75
C GLU A 32 -2.95 -12.91 18.18
N ASN A 33 -3.29 -12.02 17.24
CA ASN A 33 -3.95 -10.75 17.52
C ASN A 33 -5.49 -10.87 17.52
N ILE A 34 -6.05 -11.82 16.76
CA ILE A 34 -7.50 -11.97 16.54
C ILE A 34 -8.28 -12.03 17.86
N ALA A 35 -7.83 -12.83 18.83
CA ALA A 35 -8.54 -13.03 20.09
C ALA A 35 -8.71 -11.73 20.90
N SER A 36 -7.63 -10.95 21.01
CA SER A 36 -7.65 -9.68 21.74
C SER A 36 -8.56 -8.67 21.05
N ILE A 37 -8.43 -8.53 19.74
CA ILE A 37 -9.21 -7.57 18.95
C ILE A 37 -10.71 -7.88 19.04
N VAL A 38 -11.11 -9.14 18.86
CA VAL A 38 -12.52 -9.55 19.00
C VAL A 38 -13.04 -9.29 20.40
N SER A 39 -12.23 -9.56 21.44
CA SER A 39 -12.61 -9.27 22.84
C SER A 39 -12.79 -7.78 23.09
N GLU A 40 -11.86 -6.94 22.61
CA GLU A 40 -11.91 -5.49 22.74
C GLU A 40 -13.14 -4.91 22.02
N ILE A 41 -13.39 -5.31 20.77
CA ILE A 41 -14.56 -4.87 20.01
C ILE A 41 -15.86 -5.28 20.70
N SER A 42 -15.92 -6.52 21.20
CA SER A 42 -17.11 -7.02 21.90
C SER A 42 -17.43 -6.22 23.17
N ARG A 43 -16.42 -5.64 23.84
CA ARG A 43 -16.60 -4.80 25.04
C ARG A 43 -17.07 -3.38 24.72
N LEU A 44 -16.81 -2.89 23.50
CA LEU A 44 -17.19 -1.52 23.12
C LEU A 44 -18.67 -1.39 22.84
N THR A 45 -19.33 -2.49 22.51
CA THR A 45 -20.73 -2.53 22.12
C THR A 45 -21.67 -2.81 23.27
N ASN A 46 -22.59 -1.87 23.51
CA ASN A 46 -23.99 -2.28 23.65
C ASN A 46 -24.34 -3.02 22.35
N ARG A 47 -24.80 -4.28 22.45
CA ARG A 47 -24.95 -5.28 21.35
C ARG A 47 -25.74 -4.86 20.09
N ARG A 48 -26.16 -3.59 19.97
CA ARG A 48 -27.00 -3.06 18.89
C ARG A 48 -26.26 -2.21 17.85
N LEU A 49 -24.97 -1.87 18.02
CA LEU A 49 -24.28 -0.97 17.07
C LEU A 49 -23.49 -1.71 15.98
N ILE A 50 -22.73 -2.74 16.35
CA ILE A 50 -21.90 -3.52 15.41
C ILE A 50 -22.65 -4.78 15.00
N ARG A 51 -22.88 -4.94 13.71
CA ARG A 51 -23.59 -6.10 13.14
C ARG A 51 -22.70 -7.33 13.08
N ARG A 52 -21.50 -7.16 12.50
CA ARG A 52 -20.52 -8.23 12.27
C ARG A 52 -19.10 -7.69 12.07
N ILE A 53 -18.13 -8.57 12.25
CA ILE A 53 -16.74 -8.38 11.83
C ILE A 53 -16.47 -9.31 10.65
N ILE A 54 -15.97 -8.77 9.55
CA ILE A 54 -15.58 -9.50 8.36
C ILE A 54 -14.05 -9.51 8.29
N PHE A 55 -13.46 -10.65 8.57
CA PHE A 55 -12.05 -10.90 8.33
C PHE A 55 -11.83 -11.35 6.89
N VAL A 56 -10.78 -10.84 6.26
CA VAL A 56 -10.40 -11.23 4.89
C VAL A 56 -8.94 -11.69 4.90
N ASP A 57 -8.76 -13.01 4.85
CA ASP A 57 -7.47 -13.68 5.01
C ASP A 57 -6.86 -14.09 3.66
N ASP A 58 -5.61 -13.68 3.44
CA ASP A 58 -4.85 -13.92 2.19
C ASP A 58 -4.08 -15.26 2.21
N ASN A 59 -4.75 -16.32 2.66
CA ASN A 59 -4.19 -17.65 2.83
C ASN A 59 -2.99 -17.67 3.76
N SER A 60 -3.20 -17.20 4.99
CA SER A 60 -2.14 -17.13 6.00
C SER A 60 -1.60 -18.53 6.34
N PRO A 61 -0.28 -18.76 6.25
CA PRO A 61 0.32 -20.05 6.61
C PRO A 61 0.31 -20.35 8.12
N ASP A 62 0.03 -19.37 8.99
CA ASP A 62 -0.04 -19.52 10.44
C ASP A 62 -1.39 -20.08 10.96
N GLY A 63 -2.34 -20.31 10.05
CA GLY A 63 -3.67 -20.80 10.39
C GLY A 63 -4.61 -19.72 10.95
N THR A 64 -4.42 -18.45 10.58
CA THR A 64 -5.30 -17.33 10.95
C THR A 64 -6.76 -17.61 10.60
N ALA A 65 -7.04 -18.08 9.37
CA ALA A 65 -8.41 -18.35 8.91
C ALA A 65 -9.09 -19.46 9.72
N GLU A 66 -8.38 -20.55 10.02
CA GLU A 66 -8.86 -21.65 10.86
C GLU A 66 -9.16 -21.18 12.28
N TYR A 67 -8.30 -20.31 12.82
CA TYR A 67 -8.51 -19.76 14.14
C TYR A 67 -9.78 -18.90 14.21
N ILE A 68 -9.98 -17.98 13.26
CA ILE A 68 -11.20 -17.15 13.18
C ILE A 68 -12.45 -18.03 13.12
N LYS A 69 -12.44 -19.08 12.27
CA LYS A 69 -13.55 -20.03 12.17
C LYS A 69 -13.83 -20.76 13.49
N SER A 70 -12.79 -21.11 14.25
CA SER A 70 -12.96 -21.84 15.51
C SER A 70 -13.60 -21.00 16.63
N ILE A 71 -13.39 -19.68 16.64
CA ILE A 71 -13.97 -18.77 17.63
C ILE A 71 -15.30 -18.14 17.20
N ALA A 72 -15.70 -18.28 15.93
CA ALA A 72 -16.90 -17.64 15.38
C ALA A 72 -18.19 -18.02 16.14
N ASN A 73 -18.32 -19.27 16.56
CA ASN A 73 -19.52 -19.77 17.26
C ASN A 73 -19.63 -19.30 18.72
N THR A 74 -18.53 -18.85 19.33
CA THR A 74 -18.49 -18.42 20.74
C THR A 74 -18.34 -16.91 20.88
N SER A 75 -18.13 -16.20 19.76
CA SER A 75 -17.95 -14.76 19.73
C SER A 75 -19.25 -14.03 20.08
N PRO A 76 -19.21 -12.98 20.93
CA PRO A 76 -20.35 -12.11 21.20
C PRO A 76 -20.82 -11.29 19.99
N VAL A 77 -19.96 -11.15 18.97
CA VAL A 77 -20.23 -10.45 17.70
C VAL A 77 -20.14 -11.46 16.56
N GLU A 78 -21.03 -11.37 15.58
CA GLU A 78 -21.00 -12.23 14.40
C GLU A 78 -19.65 -12.07 13.67
N LEU A 79 -18.94 -13.17 13.46
CA LEU A 79 -17.68 -13.19 12.73
C LEU A 79 -17.87 -13.89 11.38
N LEU A 80 -17.41 -13.26 10.31
CA LEU A 80 -17.30 -13.84 8.98
C LEU A 80 -15.83 -13.87 8.57
N CYS A 81 -15.39 -14.95 7.92
CA CYS A 81 -14.03 -15.08 7.41
C CYS A 81 -14.06 -15.42 5.92
N ILE A 82 -13.54 -14.52 5.09
CA ILE A 82 -13.26 -14.76 3.68
C ILE A 82 -11.84 -15.30 3.58
N HIS A 83 -11.68 -16.57 3.21
CA HIS A 83 -10.37 -17.19 3.00
C HIS A 83 -10.02 -17.18 1.51
N ARG A 84 -9.03 -16.38 1.12
CA ARG A 84 -8.69 -16.12 -0.29
C ARG A 84 -7.51 -16.97 -0.74
N ILE A 85 -7.79 -17.96 -1.58
CA ILE A 85 -6.77 -18.82 -2.20
C ILE A 85 -6.35 -18.24 -3.55
N GLY A 86 -5.03 -18.14 -3.81
CA GLY A 86 -4.45 -17.62 -5.06
C GLY A 86 -4.65 -16.12 -5.29
N ARG A 87 -5.27 -15.40 -4.35
CA ARG A 87 -5.56 -13.97 -4.43
C ARG A 87 -4.97 -13.26 -3.23
N HIS A 88 -4.36 -12.10 -3.47
CA HIS A 88 -3.69 -11.33 -2.42
C HIS A 88 -3.80 -9.81 -2.64
N GLY A 89 -3.63 -9.03 -1.58
CA GLY A 89 -3.58 -7.57 -1.63
C GLY A 89 -4.46 -6.92 -0.57
N LEU A 90 -3.92 -5.91 0.12
CA LEU A 90 -4.63 -5.21 1.19
C LEU A 90 -5.90 -4.54 0.66
N SER A 91 -5.78 -3.73 -0.39
CA SER A 91 -6.93 -3.02 -0.96
C SER A 91 -7.96 -3.95 -1.58
N SER A 92 -7.53 -5.06 -2.22
CA SER A 92 -8.48 -6.05 -2.73
C SER A 92 -9.16 -6.82 -1.60
N ALA A 93 -8.48 -7.09 -0.47
CA ALA A 93 -9.06 -7.73 0.70
C ALA A 93 -10.15 -6.85 1.30
N VAL A 94 -9.83 -5.58 1.54
CA VAL A 94 -10.80 -4.62 2.06
C VAL A 94 -11.99 -4.51 1.11
N ALA A 95 -11.76 -4.36 -0.19
CA ALA A 95 -12.85 -4.25 -1.16
C ALA A 95 -13.82 -5.44 -1.11
N GLU A 96 -13.29 -6.67 -1.09
CA GLU A 96 -14.09 -7.90 -1.01
C GLU A 96 -14.86 -8.00 0.31
N GLY A 97 -14.25 -7.58 1.43
CA GLY A 97 -14.93 -7.50 2.72
C GLY A 97 -16.06 -6.46 2.73
N VAL A 98 -15.84 -5.28 2.16
CA VAL A 98 -16.85 -4.21 2.07
C VAL A 98 -18.03 -4.62 1.19
N MET A 99 -17.80 -5.39 0.11
CA MET A 99 -18.87 -5.92 -0.75
C MET A 99 -19.83 -6.87 -0.01
N LEU A 100 -19.38 -7.50 1.09
CA LEU A 100 -20.22 -8.35 1.95
C LEU A 100 -20.87 -7.60 3.12
N ALA A 101 -20.57 -6.31 3.30
CA ALA A 101 -21.20 -5.51 4.32
C ALA A 101 -22.64 -5.13 3.91
N ASP A 102 -23.59 -5.37 4.81
CA ASP A 102 -25.02 -5.07 4.65
C ASP A 102 -25.48 -3.85 5.47
N THR A 103 -24.55 -3.21 6.18
CA THR A 103 -24.81 -2.09 7.08
C THR A 103 -24.67 -0.73 6.40
N HIS A 104 -25.14 0.33 7.07
CA HIS A 104 -25.05 1.70 6.55
C HIS A 104 -23.59 2.21 6.57
N TYR A 105 -22.87 1.98 7.66
CA TYR A 105 -21.46 2.33 7.80
C TYR A 105 -20.56 1.10 7.77
N VAL A 106 -19.38 1.26 7.16
CA VAL A 106 -18.32 0.28 7.19
C VAL A 106 -17.06 0.91 7.75
N ALA A 107 -16.47 0.28 8.77
CA ALA A 107 -15.15 0.61 9.27
C ALA A 107 -14.12 -0.38 8.75
N VAL A 108 -12.95 0.11 8.38
CA VAL A 108 -11.78 -0.69 8.03
C VAL A 108 -10.75 -0.48 9.11
N MET A 109 -10.17 -1.55 9.64
CA MET A 109 -9.02 -1.49 10.54
C MET A 109 -8.04 -2.63 10.25
N ASP A 110 -6.74 -2.37 10.41
CA ASP A 110 -5.72 -3.43 10.38
C ASP A 110 -5.91 -4.40 11.55
N SER A 111 -5.62 -5.69 11.35
CA SER A 111 -5.78 -6.74 12.36
C SER A 111 -4.54 -7.00 13.22
N ASP A 112 -3.57 -6.08 13.24
CA ASP A 112 -2.28 -6.25 13.95
C ASP A 112 -2.28 -5.70 15.39
N GLY A 113 -3.45 -5.24 15.86
CA GLY A 113 -3.67 -4.71 17.20
C GLY A 113 -3.16 -3.28 17.42
N GLN A 114 -2.63 -2.62 16.39
CA GLN A 114 -2.14 -1.24 16.53
C GLN A 114 -3.28 -0.21 16.57
N HIS A 115 -4.37 -0.47 15.86
CA HIS A 115 -5.56 0.37 15.91
C HIS A 115 -6.37 0.06 17.15
N ASP A 116 -6.56 1.06 18.02
CA ASP A 116 -7.42 0.93 19.19
C ASP A 116 -8.89 0.85 18.76
N PRO A 117 -9.59 -0.27 19.01
CA PRO A 117 -11.00 -0.37 18.66
C PRO A 117 -11.86 0.69 19.35
N ALA A 118 -11.44 1.22 20.51
CA ALA A 118 -12.21 2.22 21.26
C ALA A 118 -12.38 3.54 20.49
N ASP A 119 -11.46 3.84 19.58
CA ASP A 119 -11.54 5.02 18.73
C ASP A 119 -12.74 4.98 17.76
N LEU A 120 -13.31 3.79 17.48
CA LEU A 120 -14.55 3.65 16.71
C LEU A 120 -15.69 4.48 17.31
N LYS A 121 -15.73 4.68 18.63
CA LYS A 121 -16.77 5.48 19.28
C LYS A 121 -16.73 6.93 18.80
N ALA A 122 -15.53 7.53 18.77
CA ALA A 122 -15.33 8.89 18.31
C ALA A 122 -15.55 8.99 16.79
N MET A 123 -15.16 7.96 16.03
CA MET A 123 -15.37 7.92 14.58
C MET A 123 -16.85 7.83 14.22
N LEU A 124 -17.62 6.96 14.89
CA LEU A 124 -19.06 6.86 14.72
C LEU A 124 -19.79 8.13 15.13
N HIS A 125 -19.36 8.78 16.22
CA HIS A 125 -19.91 10.07 16.61
C HIS A 125 -19.72 11.12 15.51
N ALA A 126 -18.51 11.22 14.94
CA ALA A 126 -18.26 12.14 13.83
C ALA A 126 -19.11 11.80 12.59
N ALA A 127 -19.31 10.53 12.29
CA ALA A 127 -20.16 10.09 11.17
C ALA A 127 -21.63 10.50 11.38
N LEU A 128 -22.18 10.20 12.55
CA LEU A 128 -23.60 10.40 12.85
C LEU A 128 -23.95 11.88 13.12
N GLU A 129 -23.19 12.54 14.00
CA GLU A 129 -23.53 13.89 14.48
C GLU A 129 -23.04 14.99 13.54
N GLU A 130 -21.91 14.77 12.84
CA GLU A 130 -21.39 15.73 11.86
C GLU A 130 -21.76 15.37 10.42
N GLN A 131 -22.58 14.34 10.22
CA GLN A 131 -23.03 13.83 8.91
C GLN A 131 -21.85 13.58 7.96
N ALA A 132 -20.80 12.95 8.48
CA ALA A 132 -19.58 12.69 7.71
C ALA A 132 -19.69 11.36 6.95
N GLU A 133 -19.64 11.43 5.62
CA GLU A 133 -19.62 10.26 4.73
C GLU A 133 -18.30 9.48 4.79
N LEU A 134 -17.21 10.14 5.19
CA LEU A 134 -15.90 9.53 5.39
C LEU A 134 -15.21 10.11 6.63
N VAL A 135 -14.89 9.24 7.58
CA VAL A 135 -14.17 9.55 8.82
C VAL A 135 -12.81 8.84 8.82
N ILE A 136 -11.74 9.61 8.89
CA ILE A 136 -10.35 9.14 8.85
C ILE A 136 -9.78 9.12 10.26
N GLY A 137 -9.31 7.96 10.70
CA GLY A 137 -8.56 7.81 11.94
C GLY A 137 -7.12 8.29 11.76
N SER A 138 -6.83 9.51 12.18
CA SER A 138 -5.53 10.16 11.97
C SER A 138 -4.61 10.01 13.17
N ARG A 139 -3.39 9.52 12.90
CA ARG A 139 -2.30 9.46 13.89
C ARG A 139 -1.75 10.85 14.22
N PHE A 140 -1.93 11.82 13.32
CA PHE A 140 -1.21 13.09 13.31
C PHE A 140 -2.09 14.33 13.52
N LYS A 141 -3.41 14.19 13.68
CA LYS A 141 -4.37 15.31 13.77
C LYS A 141 -3.92 16.38 14.77
N ASN A 142 -3.55 15.97 15.98
CA ASN A 142 -3.08 16.88 17.04
C ASN A 142 -1.55 17.10 17.03
N GLN A 143 -0.81 16.30 16.26
CA GLN A 143 0.65 16.43 16.12
C GLN A 143 1.04 17.39 14.98
N ARG A 144 0.09 17.81 14.14
CA ARG A 144 0.31 18.76 13.04
C ARG A 144 0.98 20.06 13.49
N THR A 145 0.75 20.47 14.74
CA THR A 145 1.34 21.66 15.37
C THR A 145 2.76 21.41 15.90
N LEU A 146 3.16 20.15 16.14
CA LEU A 146 4.43 19.76 16.79
C LEU A 146 5.54 19.40 15.79
N ALA A 147 5.23 19.29 14.49
CA ALA A 147 6.21 18.96 13.46
C ALA A 147 7.05 20.18 13.00
N SER A 148 7.58 20.97 13.95
CA SER A 148 8.67 21.91 13.68
C SER A 148 10.01 21.19 13.77
N HIS A 149 10.37 20.37 12.77
CA HIS A 149 11.68 19.71 12.76
C HIS A 149 12.42 19.98 11.45
N ARG A 150 13.41 20.89 11.53
CA ARG A 150 14.41 21.13 10.49
C ARG A 150 15.19 19.83 10.26
N GLY A 151 15.10 19.27 9.05
CA GLY A 151 15.85 18.07 8.66
C GLY A 151 15.21 17.30 7.50
N ILE A 152 15.90 16.25 7.05
CA ILE A 152 15.49 15.37 5.92
C ILE A 152 14.10 14.76 6.16
N ARG A 153 13.78 14.34 7.39
CA ARG A 153 12.46 13.78 7.74
C ARG A 153 11.32 14.79 7.58
N GLY A 154 11.53 16.04 8.01
CA GLY A 154 10.55 17.11 7.83
C GLY A 154 10.37 17.53 6.37
N TRP A 155 11.39 17.32 5.52
CA TRP A 155 11.28 17.49 4.07
C TRP A 155 10.46 16.37 3.41
N PHE A 156 10.75 15.11 3.73
CA PHE A 156 9.98 13.96 3.25
C PHE A 156 8.50 14.02 3.67
N SER A 157 8.21 14.43 4.91
CA SER A 157 6.83 14.61 5.38
C SER A 157 6.09 15.71 4.60
N ARG A 158 6.74 16.87 4.35
CA ARG A 158 6.15 17.95 3.53
C ARG A 158 5.89 17.53 2.09
N ILE A 159 6.80 16.78 1.48
CA ILE A 159 6.61 16.24 0.13
C ILE A 159 5.50 15.20 0.12
N GLY A 160 5.49 14.26 1.06
CA GLY A 160 4.44 13.27 1.20
C GLY A 160 3.05 13.92 1.33
N ASN A 161 2.93 14.93 2.19
CA ASN A 161 1.68 15.68 2.37
C ASN A 161 1.28 16.45 1.11
N ARG A 162 2.24 17.07 0.42
CA ARG A 162 1.95 17.76 -0.85
C ARG A 162 1.49 16.80 -1.93
N LEU A 163 2.16 15.65 -2.07
CA LEU A 163 1.80 14.61 -3.04
C LEU A 163 0.43 14.02 -2.71
N ALA A 164 0.16 13.73 -1.44
CA ALA A 164 -1.14 13.25 -1.01
C ALA A 164 -2.25 14.27 -1.31
N ARG A 165 -2.04 15.56 -0.99
CA ARG A 165 -2.99 16.63 -1.33
C ARG A 165 -3.20 16.77 -2.85
N MET A 166 -2.14 16.62 -3.65
CA MET A 166 -2.26 16.65 -5.12
C MET A 166 -3.10 15.49 -5.66
N VAL A 167 -3.01 14.31 -5.05
CA VAL A 167 -3.78 13.12 -5.44
C VAL A 167 -5.23 13.22 -4.96
N THR A 168 -5.45 13.52 -3.67
CA THR A 168 -6.77 13.51 -3.03
C THR A 168 -7.59 14.79 -3.22
N GLY A 169 -6.93 15.90 -3.58
CA GLY A 169 -7.54 17.23 -3.60
C GLY A 169 -7.87 17.80 -2.22
N ARG A 170 -7.50 17.10 -1.12
CA ARG A 170 -7.93 17.42 0.25
C ARG A 170 -6.75 17.64 1.18
N ASP A 171 -6.93 18.51 2.17
CA ASP A 171 -5.93 18.78 3.20
C ASP A 171 -6.11 17.83 4.39
N LEU A 172 -5.54 16.64 4.28
CA LEU A 172 -5.67 15.57 5.26
C LEU A 172 -4.35 15.39 6.01
N THR A 173 -4.43 15.12 7.30
CA THR A 173 -3.27 14.85 8.15
C THR A 173 -2.76 13.42 8.00
N ASP A 174 -3.63 12.44 7.71
CA ASP A 174 -3.24 11.04 7.55
C ASP A 174 -4.01 10.28 6.45
N PRO A 175 -3.78 10.60 5.17
CA PRO A 175 -4.50 9.99 4.04
C PRO A 175 -4.10 8.54 3.74
N LEU A 176 -3.20 7.94 4.53
CA LEU A 176 -2.67 6.58 4.34
C LEU A 176 -2.97 5.64 5.51
N THR A 177 -3.76 6.11 6.48
CA THR A 177 -4.19 5.29 7.63
C THR A 177 -4.92 4.03 7.15
N GLY A 178 -4.71 2.92 7.87
CA GLY A 178 -5.50 1.70 7.70
C GLY A 178 -6.80 1.73 8.49
N TYR A 179 -7.08 2.83 9.20
CA TYR A 179 -8.22 2.98 10.09
C TYR A 179 -9.14 4.12 9.66
N PHE A 180 -10.27 3.78 9.06
CA PHE A 180 -11.24 4.74 8.56
C PHE A 180 -12.64 4.13 8.56
N LEU A 181 -13.66 4.98 8.62
CA LEU A 181 -15.07 4.62 8.58
C LEU A 181 -15.74 5.41 7.48
N PHE A 182 -16.66 4.81 6.74
CA PHE A 182 -17.34 5.48 5.65
C PHE A 182 -18.76 4.95 5.46
N GLU A 183 -19.61 5.76 4.84
CA GLU A 183 -20.91 5.29 4.37
C GLU A 183 -20.74 4.31 3.22
N ARG A 184 -21.39 3.14 3.30
CA ARG A 184 -21.30 2.11 2.26
C ARG A 184 -21.67 2.63 0.87
N GLY A 185 -22.58 3.60 0.79
CA GLY A 185 -22.96 4.29 -0.45
C GLY A 185 -21.78 4.96 -1.17
N LEU A 186 -20.85 5.56 -0.43
CA LEU A 186 -19.64 6.17 -0.98
C LEU A 186 -18.73 5.13 -1.64
N PHE A 187 -18.62 3.95 -1.05
CA PHE A 187 -17.83 2.87 -1.63
C PHE A 187 -18.42 2.36 -2.94
N ASN A 188 -19.74 2.22 -3.03
CA ASN A 188 -20.39 1.81 -4.28
C ASN A 188 -20.14 2.78 -5.44
N GLN A 189 -20.03 4.09 -5.13
CA GLN A 189 -19.71 5.12 -6.12
C GLN A 189 -18.23 5.12 -6.52
N THR A 190 -17.33 4.78 -5.60
CA THR A 190 -15.88 4.91 -5.79
C THR A 190 -15.18 3.61 -6.21
N ILE A 191 -15.74 2.44 -5.90
CA ILE A 191 -15.05 1.16 -6.09
C ILE A 191 -14.77 0.81 -7.56
N ALA A 192 -15.62 1.25 -8.48
CA ALA A 192 -15.41 1.04 -9.92
C ALA A 192 -14.18 1.82 -10.44
N GLU A 193 -13.89 2.96 -9.81
CA GLU A 193 -12.73 3.80 -10.11
C GLU A 193 -11.51 3.46 -9.24
N ALA A 194 -11.75 2.83 -8.08
CA ALA A 194 -10.70 2.37 -7.18
C ALA A 194 -9.89 1.27 -7.85
N ARG A 195 -8.57 1.43 -7.86
CA ARG A 195 -7.72 0.66 -8.75
C ARG A 195 -7.33 -0.70 -8.16
N PRO A 196 -7.43 -1.78 -8.94
CA PRO A 196 -6.92 -3.09 -8.53
C PRO A 196 -5.40 -3.03 -8.30
N GLY A 197 -4.97 -3.34 -7.08
CA GLY A 197 -3.55 -3.44 -6.72
C GLY A 197 -2.93 -2.22 -6.04
N GLY A 198 -3.72 -1.22 -5.64
CA GLY A 198 -3.26 -0.14 -4.76
C GLY A 198 -2.78 -0.66 -3.40
N PHE A 199 -1.77 0.00 -2.81
CA PHE A 199 -1.26 -0.36 -1.47
C PHE A 199 -2.17 0.16 -0.35
N LYS A 200 -2.74 1.36 -0.50
CA LYS A 200 -3.63 2.00 0.49
C LYS A 200 -4.99 2.35 -0.12
N ILE A 201 -6.00 1.55 0.18
CA ILE A 201 -7.37 1.73 -0.34
C ILE A 201 -8.01 3.07 0.03
N LEU A 202 -7.71 3.63 1.21
CA LEU A 202 -8.21 4.95 1.60
C LEU A 202 -7.80 6.02 0.58
N LEU A 203 -6.56 5.96 0.09
CA LEU A 203 -6.07 6.90 -0.92
C LEU A 203 -6.83 6.74 -2.24
N ASP A 204 -7.15 5.50 -2.62
CA ASP A 204 -7.93 5.21 -3.85
C ASP A 204 -9.37 5.73 -3.72
N ILE A 205 -10.02 5.54 -2.57
CA ILE A 205 -11.36 6.10 -2.28
C ILE A 205 -11.33 7.64 -2.30
N LEU A 206 -10.32 8.25 -1.68
CA LEU A 206 -10.14 9.71 -1.66
C LEU A 206 -9.87 10.28 -3.06
N GLN A 207 -9.15 9.53 -3.90
CA GLN A 207 -8.90 9.93 -5.28
C GLN A 207 -10.17 9.83 -6.12
N ALA A 208 -10.88 8.70 -6.09
CA ALA A 208 -12.13 8.48 -6.83
C ALA A 208 -13.21 9.49 -6.41
N SER A 209 -13.29 9.82 -5.12
CA SER A 209 -14.24 10.81 -4.61
C SER A 209 -13.84 12.28 -4.85
N ARG A 210 -12.75 12.57 -5.56
CA ARG A 210 -12.27 13.95 -5.75
C ARG A 210 -13.27 14.84 -6.50
N GLY A 211 -14.08 14.27 -7.40
CA GLY A 211 -15.15 14.97 -8.11
C GLY A 211 -16.47 15.05 -7.35
N LEU A 212 -16.56 14.41 -6.17
CA LEU A 212 -17.76 14.35 -5.35
C LEU A 212 -17.65 15.35 -4.19
N ASP A 213 -18.75 16.02 -3.89
CA ASP A 213 -18.87 16.88 -2.70
C ASP A 213 -19.21 16.01 -1.49
N ILE A 214 -18.17 15.38 -0.93
CA ILE A 214 -18.33 14.46 0.21
C ILE A 214 -17.85 15.09 1.52
N ALA A 215 -18.59 14.83 2.60
CA ALA A 215 -18.24 15.28 3.93
C ALA A 215 -17.13 14.40 4.55
N VAL A 216 -15.90 14.90 4.59
CA VAL A 216 -14.75 14.21 5.20
C VAL A 216 -14.41 14.80 6.58
N ARG A 217 -14.16 13.94 7.57
CA ARG A 217 -13.67 14.31 8.90
C ARG A 217 -12.47 13.49 9.31
N GLU A 218 -11.56 14.09 10.08
CA GLU A 218 -10.45 13.37 10.71
C GLU A 218 -10.72 13.27 12.21
N VAL A 219 -10.47 12.12 12.83
CA VAL A 219 -10.52 11.90 14.28
C VAL A 219 -9.13 11.48 14.73
N GLN A 220 -8.65 12.03 15.86
CA GLN A 220 -7.36 11.60 16.42
C GLN A 220 -7.51 10.18 16.95
N ILE A 221 -6.62 9.28 16.55
CA ILE A 221 -6.59 7.90 17.04
C ILE A 221 -5.39 7.63 17.94
N ASN A 222 -5.54 6.60 18.78
CA ASN A 222 -4.50 6.02 19.62
C ASN A 222 -3.84 4.88 18.85
N PHE A 223 -2.70 5.16 18.23
CA PHE A 223 -1.95 4.16 17.48
C PHE A 223 -0.93 3.46 18.39
N ARG A 224 -1.24 2.22 18.75
CA ARG A 224 -0.47 1.42 19.70
C ARG A 224 0.81 0.88 19.05
N ALA A 225 1.82 0.60 19.87
CA ALA A 225 2.96 -0.17 19.42
C ALA A 225 2.47 -1.58 19.05
N ARG A 226 3.04 -2.15 17.99
CA ARG A 226 2.71 -3.50 17.55
C ARG A 226 3.09 -4.49 18.66
N GLY A 227 2.13 -5.32 19.08
CA GLY A 227 2.33 -6.31 20.16
C GLY A 227 3.28 -7.44 19.76
N ALA A 228 3.24 -7.84 18.48
CA ALA A 228 4.11 -8.87 17.89
C ALA A 228 4.49 -8.50 16.43
N GLY A 229 5.76 -8.68 16.06
CA GLY A 229 6.28 -8.46 14.70
C GLY A 229 7.05 -7.15 14.49
N GLU A 230 8.02 -7.14 13.56
CA GLU A 230 8.86 -5.96 13.27
C GLU A 230 8.15 -4.97 12.33
N SER A 231 8.11 -3.69 12.67
CA SER A 231 7.74 -2.61 11.75
C SER A 231 8.70 -1.43 11.89
N LYS A 232 9.60 -1.28 10.92
CA LYS A 232 10.35 -0.04 10.65
C LYS A 232 9.76 0.56 9.37
N LEU A 233 9.93 1.87 9.17
CA LEU A 233 9.73 2.53 7.86
C LEU A 233 10.66 1.86 6.84
N ASP A 234 10.20 0.76 6.27
CA ASP A 234 10.94 -0.09 5.35
C ASP A 234 10.95 0.60 3.97
N ALA A 235 12.07 0.51 3.26
CA ALA A 235 12.21 1.08 1.92
C ALA A 235 11.12 0.58 0.97
N SER A 236 10.60 -0.63 1.21
CA SER A 236 9.45 -1.20 0.50
C SER A 236 8.21 -0.31 0.58
N VAL A 237 7.86 0.20 1.76
CA VAL A 237 6.67 1.06 1.97
C VAL A 237 6.80 2.39 1.23
N LEU A 238 8.01 2.97 1.24
CA LEU A 238 8.27 4.22 0.51
C LEU A 238 8.14 4.02 -1.01
N LEU A 239 8.64 2.90 -1.53
CA LEU A 239 8.54 2.56 -2.94
C LEU A 239 7.08 2.26 -3.35
N GLU A 240 6.33 1.52 -2.54
CA GLU A 240 4.91 1.25 -2.77
C GLU A 240 4.08 2.56 -2.77
N PHE A 241 4.39 3.49 -1.86
CA PHE A 241 3.78 4.81 -1.86
C PHE A 241 4.12 5.59 -3.13
N ALA A 242 5.38 5.59 -3.57
CA ALA A 242 5.78 6.26 -4.81
C ALA A 242 5.08 5.65 -6.04
N ASP A 243 4.97 4.32 -6.09
CA ASP A 243 4.22 3.62 -7.14
C ASP A 243 2.75 4.07 -7.16
N GLN A 244 2.09 4.13 -6.00
CA GLN A 244 0.68 4.54 -5.92
C GLN A 244 0.48 6.01 -6.32
N ILE A 245 1.35 6.93 -5.90
CA ILE A 245 1.27 8.35 -6.28
C ILE A 245 1.44 8.52 -7.79
N VAL A 246 2.44 7.89 -8.40
CA VAL A 246 2.69 8.01 -9.84
C VAL A 246 1.55 7.38 -10.64
N ALA A 247 1.06 6.20 -10.25
CA ALA A 247 -0.10 5.60 -10.87
C ALA A 247 -1.30 6.56 -10.79
N SER A 248 -1.56 7.13 -9.61
CA SER A 248 -2.64 8.07 -9.35
C SER A 248 -2.56 9.30 -10.27
N LEU A 249 -1.40 9.95 -10.34
CA LEU A 249 -1.17 11.16 -11.13
C LEU A 249 -1.23 10.92 -12.65
N THR A 250 -0.88 9.72 -13.10
CA THR A 250 -0.84 9.37 -14.53
C THR A 250 -2.16 8.79 -15.04
N GLY A 251 -3.22 8.77 -14.24
CA GLY A 251 -4.48 8.14 -14.68
C GLY A 251 -4.35 6.62 -14.91
N GLY A 252 -3.24 6.00 -14.49
CA GLY A 252 -2.99 4.56 -14.68
C GLY A 252 -2.22 4.22 -15.96
N LEU A 253 -1.71 5.23 -16.68
CA LEU A 253 -0.84 5.03 -17.84
C LEU A 253 0.42 4.25 -17.47
N LEU A 254 1.01 4.53 -16.29
CA LEU A 254 2.15 3.78 -15.79
C LEU A 254 1.68 2.57 -14.96
N PRO A 255 2.12 1.34 -15.31
CA PRO A 255 1.75 0.15 -14.56
C PRO A 255 2.25 0.20 -13.11
N SER A 256 1.54 -0.52 -12.23
CA SER A 256 2.01 -0.75 -10.85
C SER A 256 3.43 -1.32 -10.84
N LYS A 257 4.27 -0.83 -9.92
CA LYS A 257 5.69 -1.21 -9.72
C LYS A 257 6.68 -0.65 -10.74
N PHE A 258 6.22 0.08 -11.77
CA PHE A 258 7.15 0.68 -12.74
C PHE A 258 8.05 1.73 -12.08
N THR A 259 7.49 2.55 -11.18
CA THR A 259 8.24 3.62 -10.52
C THR A 259 9.33 3.05 -9.64
N SER A 260 9.02 2.06 -8.81
CA SER A 260 10.00 1.39 -7.97
C SER A 260 11.09 0.69 -8.78
N PHE A 261 10.72 0.01 -9.88
CA PHE A 261 11.67 -0.57 -10.81
C PHE A 261 12.62 0.47 -11.42
N ALA A 262 12.08 1.60 -11.88
CA ALA A 262 12.86 2.69 -12.46
C ALA A 262 13.79 3.37 -11.44
N LEU A 263 13.32 3.62 -10.21
CA LEU A 263 14.14 4.18 -9.13
C LEU A 263 15.31 3.26 -8.76
N ILE A 264 15.07 1.95 -8.70
CA ILE A 264 16.15 0.97 -8.50
C ILE A 264 17.12 0.99 -9.69
N GLY A 265 16.60 1.03 -10.92
CA GLY A 265 17.41 1.17 -12.13
C GLY A 265 18.35 2.39 -12.09
N LEU A 266 17.84 3.54 -11.64
CA LEU A 266 18.62 4.75 -11.42
C LEU A 266 19.70 4.57 -10.33
N SER A 267 19.37 3.87 -9.23
CA SER A 267 20.38 3.56 -8.21
C SER A 267 21.51 2.68 -8.74
N GLY A 268 21.21 1.81 -9.71
CA GLY A 268 22.20 1.00 -10.44
C GLY A 268 23.25 1.83 -11.17
N ILE A 269 22.94 3.06 -11.60
CA ILE A 269 23.91 3.96 -12.22
C ILE A 269 24.99 4.36 -11.20
N VAL A 270 24.59 4.64 -9.96
CA VAL A 270 25.53 4.98 -8.87
C VAL A 270 26.42 3.77 -8.55
N VAL A 271 25.83 2.58 -8.46
CA VAL A 271 26.56 1.33 -8.24
C VAL A 271 27.54 1.07 -9.39
N HIS A 272 27.13 1.31 -10.63
CA HIS A 272 27.98 1.16 -11.80
C HIS A 272 29.23 2.04 -11.72
N PHE A 273 29.08 3.35 -11.47
CA PHE A 273 30.23 4.25 -11.40
C PHE A 273 31.16 3.93 -10.22
N ALA A 274 30.60 3.54 -9.07
CA ALA A 274 31.40 3.12 -7.92
C ALA A 274 32.21 1.84 -8.20
N ALA A 275 31.57 0.84 -8.84
CA ALA A 275 32.24 -0.39 -9.25
C ALA A 275 33.31 -0.12 -10.31
N LEU A 276 33.00 0.70 -11.32
CA LEU A 276 33.94 1.08 -12.37
C LEU A 276 35.18 1.77 -11.80
N HIS A 277 34.99 2.74 -10.90
CA HIS A 277 36.09 3.41 -10.22
C HIS A 277 36.97 2.41 -9.46
N THR A 278 36.35 1.51 -8.69
CA THR A 278 37.06 0.49 -7.91
C THR A 278 37.86 -0.45 -8.83
N PHE A 279 37.26 -0.91 -9.93
CA PHE A 279 37.92 -1.82 -10.87
C PHE A 279 39.07 -1.16 -11.63
N LEU A 280 38.95 0.11 -11.98
CA LEU A 280 40.03 0.85 -12.66
C LEU A 280 41.18 1.17 -11.70
N PHE A 281 40.89 1.74 -10.53
CA PHE A 281 41.92 2.35 -9.69
C PHE A 281 42.41 1.44 -8.56
N SER A 282 41.56 0.57 -8.01
CA SER A 282 41.95 -0.34 -6.94
C SER A 282 42.39 -1.71 -7.46
N ALA A 283 41.71 -2.23 -8.49
CA ALA A 283 42.03 -3.54 -9.07
C ALA A 283 42.95 -3.46 -10.31
N GLY A 284 43.15 -2.27 -10.87
CA GLY A 284 44.04 -2.07 -12.03
C GLY A 284 43.56 -2.77 -13.31
N LEU A 285 42.26 -3.02 -13.46
CA LEU A 285 41.71 -3.70 -14.63
C LEU A 285 41.71 -2.77 -15.87
N PRO A 286 41.91 -3.31 -17.08
CA PRO A 286 41.77 -2.52 -18.31
C PRO A 286 40.32 -2.06 -18.47
N PHE A 287 40.12 -0.90 -19.10
CA PHE A 287 38.83 -0.21 -19.15
C PHE A 287 37.67 -1.11 -19.61
N ASN A 288 37.85 -1.88 -20.68
CA ASN A 288 36.78 -2.75 -21.19
C ASN A 288 36.39 -3.85 -20.18
N ALA A 289 37.36 -4.42 -19.46
CA ALA A 289 37.09 -5.42 -18.42
C ALA A 289 36.42 -4.77 -17.19
N ALA A 290 36.90 -3.59 -16.77
CA ALA A 290 36.30 -2.81 -15.69
C ALA A 290 34.86 -2.39 -16.01
N GLN A 291 34.60 -1.94 -17.25
CA GLN A 291 33.28 -1.55 -17.75
C GLN A 291 32.30 -2.73 -17.77
N ALA A 292 32.74 -3.88 -18.27
CA ALA A 292 31.94 -5.11 -18.27
C ALA A 292 31.63 -5.57 -16.83
N GLY A 293 32.65 -5.60 -15.96
CA GLY A 293 32.49 -5.94 -14.55
C GLY A 293 31.51 -5.01 -13.84
N ALA A 294 31.67 -3.69 -14.00
CA ALA A 294 30.80 -2.69 -13.38
C ALA A 294 29.35 -2.80 -13.85
N THR A 295 29.15 -3.13 -15.13
CA THR A 295 27.81 -3.38 -15.69
C THR A 295 27.16 -4.59 -15.03
N LEU A 296 27.90 -5.70 -14.89
CA LEU A 296 27.40 -6.90 -14.21
C LEU A 296 27.10 -6.63 -12.73
N THR A 297 27.98 -5.91 -12.03
CA THR A 297 27.76 -5.52 -10.62
C THR A 297 26.47 -4.70 -10.46
N ALA A 298 26.23 -3.74 -11.36
CA ALA A 298 25.00 -2.95 -11.36
C ALA A 298 23.76 -3.81 -11.65
N MET A 299 23.83 -4.75 -12.60
CA MET A 299 22.73 -5.68 -12.89
C MET A 299 22.40 -6.58 -11.69
N VAL A 300 23.42 -7.11 -11.01
CA VAL A 300 23.26 -7.92 -9.78
C VAL A 300 22.59 -7.11 -8.67
N SER A 301 23.05 -5.87 -8.46
CA SER A 301 22.46 -4.96 -7.47
C SER A 301 20.98 -4.65 -7.79
N ASN A 302 20.69 -4.32 -9.05
CA ASN A 302 19.32 -4.05 -9.51
C ASN A 302 18.41 -5.27 -9.33
N PHE A 303 18.90 -6.47 -9.64
CA PHE A 303 18.15 -7.71 -9.41
C PHE A 303 17.88 -7.92 -7.92
N ALA A 304 18.91 -7.82 -7.08
CA ALA A 304 18.80 -8.04 -5.64
C ALA A 304 17.79 -7.08 -5.00
N LEU A 305 17.86 -5.79 -5.33
CA LEU A 305 16.94 -4.76 -4.83
C LEU A 305 15.51 -4.97 -5.33
N ASN A 306 15.32 -5.27 -6.62
CA ASN A 306 13.98 -5.56 -7.16
C ASN A 306 13.39 -6.82 -6.54
N ASN A 307 14.18 -7.87 -6.34
CA ASN A 307 13.74 -9.11 -5.70
C ASN A 307 13.37 -8.89 -4.22
N ALA A 308 14.10 -8.02 -3.51
CA ALA A 308 13.84 -7.73 -2.10
C ALA A 308 12.69 -6.75 -1.87
N LEU A 309 12.54 -5.74 -2.73
CA LEU A 309 11.64 -4.61 -2.54
C LEU A 309 10.46 -4.66 -3.52
N THR A 310 10.68 -4.38 -4.81
CA THR A 310 9.64 -4.26 -5.86
C THR A 310 8.77 -5.50 -6.02
N PHE A 311 9.42 -6.66 -6.05
CA PHE A 311 8.80 -7.97 -6.29
C PHE A 311 8.90 -8.89 -5.08
N ARG A 312 8.93 -8.31 -3.87
CA ARG A 312 9.06 -9.04 -2.59
C ARG A 312 8.15 -10.27 -2.45
N ARG A 313 6.93 -10.20 -3.01
CA ARG A 313 5.93 -11.27 -2.92
C ARG A 313 6.25 -12.46 -3.82
N SER A 314 6.79 -12.24 -5.01
CA SER A 314 7.20 -13.28 -5.97
C SER A 314 8.72 -13.51 -5.96
N ARG A 315 9.39 -13.18 -4.84
CA ARG A 315 10.84 -13.18 -4.75
C ARG A 315 11.43 -14.58 -4.81
N TYR A 316 12.54 -14.71 -5.53
CA TYR A 316 13.37 -15.90 -5.51
C TYR A 316 14.10 -16.03 -4.17
N ARG A 317 14.26 -17.28 -3.70
CA ARG A 317 14.98 -17.64 -2.46
C ARG A 317 15.86 -18.87 -2.67
N GLY A 318 16.92 -18.98 -1.86
CA GLY A 318 17.84 -20.11 -1.92
C GLY A 318 18.46 -20.25 -3.31
N ILE A 319 18.55 -21.48 -3.82
CA ILE A 319 19.21 -21.77 -5.10
C ILE A 319 18.51 -21.15 -6.32
N THR A 320 17.18 -20.96 -6.24
CA THR A 320 16.40 -20.32 -7.31
C THR A 320 16.73 -18.84 -7.50
N TRP A 321 17.43 -18.23 -6.54
CA TRP A 321 17.90 -16.85 -6.68
C TRP A 321 18.85 -16.68 -7.87
N PHE A 322 19.74 -17.65 -8.10
CA PHE A 322 20.70 -17.60 -9.20
C PHE A 322 20.03 -17.76 -10.57
N SER A 323 18.99 -18.60 -10.67
CA SER A 323 18.22 -18.71 -11.91
C SER A 323 17.46 -17.42 -12.21
N GLY A 324 16.83 -16.80 -11.19
CA GLY A 324 16.21 -15.49 -11.34
C GLY A 324 17.20 -14.42 -11.82
N LEU A 325 18.40 -14.37 -11.23
CA LEU A 325 19.46 -13.44 -11.63
C LEU A 325 19.88 -13.67 -13.09
N PHE A 326 20.08 -14.94 -13.48
CA PHE A 326 20.45 -15.28 -14.85
C PHE A 326 19.42 -14.78 -15.87
N TYR A 327 18.13 -15.06 -15.65
CA TYR A 327 17.07 -14.57 -16.53
C TYR A 327 17.04 -13.04 -16.57
N PHE A 328 17.23 -12.37 -15.43
CA PHE A 328 17.28 -10.92 -15.37
C PHE A 328 18.42 -10.32 -16.20
N ILE A 329 19.63 -10.89 -16.11
CA ILE A 329 20.79 -10.45 -16.91
C ILE A 329 20.49 -10.61 -18.41
N VAL A 330 19.93 -11.75 -18.82
CA VAL A 330 19.56 -12.00 -20.23
C VAL A 330 18.55 -10.95 -20.71
N VAL A 331 17.51 -10.68 -19.92
CA VAL A 331 16.50 -9.67 -20.25
C VAL A 331 17.10 -8.27 -20.36
N CYS A 332 17.96 -7.89 -19.41
CA CYS A 332 18.67 -6.61 -19.47
C CYS A 332 19.56 -6.49 -20.72
N GLY A 333 20.15 -7.60 -21.18
CA GLY A 333 20.89 -7.66 -22.44
C GLY A 333 20.02 -7.29 -23.64
N PHE A 334 18.82 -7.89 -23.75
CA PHE A 334 17.87 -7.52 -24.80
C PHE A 334 17.38 -6.07 -24.68
N GLY A 335 17.13 -5.60 -23.46
CA GLY A 335 16.77 -4.19 -23.23
C GLY A 335 17.87 -3.21 -23.64
N ALA A 336 19.15 -3.59 -23.48
CA ALA A 336 20.28 -2.78 -23.95
C ALA A 336 20.34 -2.72 -25.48
N ILE A 337 20.04 -3.83 -26.16
CA ILE A 337 19.92 -3.85 -27.64
C ILE A 337 18.78 -2.93 -28.09
N ALA A 338 17.60 -3.02 -27.44
CA ALA A 338 16.46 -2.15 -27.76
C ALA A 338 16.78 -0.67 -27.54
N ASN A 339 17.48 -0.34 -26.45
CA ASN A 339 17.96 1.01 -26.16
C ASN A 339 18.84 1.55 -27.29
N VAL A 340 19.92 0.84 -27.62
CA VAL A 340 20.86 1.27 -28.68
C VAL A 340 20.18 1.35 -30.03
N GLY A 341 19.30 0.39 -30.36
CA GLY A 341 18.56 0.37 -31.62
C GLY A 341 17.64 1.58 -31.80
N VAL A 342 16.82 1.89 -30.79
CA VAL A 342 15.91 3.04 -30.85
C VAL A 342 16.68 4.36 -30.83
N ALA A 343 17.67 4.50 -29.96
CA ALA A 343 18.51 5.70 -29.91
C ALA A 343 19.23 5.92 -31.24
N GLY A 344 19.79 4.87 -31.84
CA GLY A 344 20.45 4.91 -33.13
C GLY A 344 19.50 5.36 -34.24
N TYR A 345 18.32 4.74 -34.33
CA TYR A 345 17.30 5.10 -35.31
C TYR A 345 16.88 6.58 -35.19
N LEU A 346 16.53 7.04 -33.99
CA LEU A 346 16.09 8.43 -33.77
C LEU A 346 17.21 9.44 -34.03
N ASN A 347 18.46 9.09 -33.75
CA ASN A 347 19.61 9.94 -34.06
C ASN A 347 19.82 10.13 -35.57
N THR A 348 19.32 9.22 -36.42
CA THR A 348 19.32 9.45 -37.88
C THR A 348 18.23 10.42 -38.34
N GLN A 349 17.19 10.64 -37.52
CA GLN A 349 16.01 11.45 -37.87
C GLN A 349 16.01 12.84 -37.21
N HIS A 350 16.71 12.99 -36.08
CA HIS A 350 16.73 14.22 -35.28
C HIS A 350 18.15 14.64 -34.93
N GLU A 351 18.42 15.96 -34.91
CA GLU A 351 19.75 16.50 -34.58
C GLU A 351 20.10 16.42 -33.08
N ALA A 352 19.10 16.26 -32.22
CA ALA A 352 19.28 16.23 -30.76
C ALA A 352 19.68 14.83 -30.27
N TRP A 353 20.97 14.51 -30.33
CA TRP A 353 21.53 13.22 -29.87
C TRP A 353 21.09 12.80 -28.46
N TRP A 354 20.92 13.76 -27.55
CA TRP A 354 20.52 13.51 -26.16
C TRP A 354 19.05 13.11 -26.04
N LEU A 355 18.16 13.60 -26.92
CA LEU A 355 16.76 13.16 -26.99
C LEU A 355 16.68 11.72 -27.48
N SER A 356 17.49 11.37 -28.48
CA SER A 356 17.58 10.01 -29.00
C SER A 356 18.10 9.04 -27.94
N ALA A 357 19.16 9.42 -27.21
CA ALA A 357 19.68 8.62 -26.09
C ALA A 357 18.64 8.45 -24.97
N LEU A 358 17.93 9.52 -24.60
CA LEU A 358 16.88 9.45 -23.59
C LEU A 358 15.73 8.53 -24.03
N ALA A 359 15.29 8.60 -25.28
CA ALA A 359 14.26 7.73 -25.83
C ALA A 359 14.68 6.26 -25.80
N GLY A 360 15.94 5.95 -26.17
CA GLY A 360 16.48 4.60 -26.05
C GLY A 360 16.48 4.08 -24.61
N VAL A 361 16.94 4.89 -23.65
CA VAL A 361 16.93 4.52 -22.22
C VAL A 361 15.51 4.25 -21.71
N LEU A 362 14.54 5.09 -22.10
CA LEU A 362 13.13 4.90 -21.74
C LEU A 362 12.58 3.59 -22.32
N VAL A 363 12.79 3.32 -23.62
CA VAL A 363 12.31 2.08 -24.26
C VAL A 363 12.96 0.86 -23.62
N GLY A 364 14.28 0.87 -23.40
CA GLY A 364 14.98 -0.22 -22.75
C GLY A 364 14.47 -0.47 -21.32
N THR A 365 14.17 0.58 -20.57
CA THR A 365 13.61 0.49 -19.21
C THR A 365 12.19 -0.11 -19.22
N ILE A 366 11.33 0.37 -20.13
CA ILE A 366 9.97 -0.15 -20.30
C ILE A 366 10.00 -1.63 -20.70
N PHE A 367 10.86 -2.00 -21.65
CA PHE A 367 11.05 -3.38 -22.08
C PHE A 367 11.51 -4.27 -20.91
N ASN A 368 12.57 -3.85 -20.21
CA ASN A 368 13.10 -4.59 -19.06
C ASN A 368 12.04 -4.78 -17.98
N PHE A 369 11.26 -3.74 -17.68
CA PHE A 369 10.18 -3.82 -16.71
C PHE A 369 9.08 -4.78 -17.15
N ALA A 370 8.59 -4.66 -18.39
CA ALA A 370 7.49 -5.48 -18.90
C ALA A 370 7.84 -6.97 -18.88
N ILE A 371 9.04 -7.33 -19.35
CA ILE A 371 9.49 -8.72 -19.33
C ILE A 371 9.76 -9.20 -17.90
N SER A 372 10.38 -8.37 -17.06
CA SER A 372 10.64 -8.70 -15.66
C SER A 372 9.35 -9.00 -14.89
N LYS A 373 8.33 -8.15 -15.02
CA LYS A 373 7.04 -8.31 -14.35
C LYS A 373 6.30 -9.57 -14.81
N ASN A 374 6.32 -9.87 -16.11
CA ASN A 374 5.47 -10.92 -16.68
C ASN A 374 6.15 -12.30 -16.75
N TYR A 375 7.49 -12.36 -16.78
CA TYR A 375 8.22 -13.61 -17.00
C TYR A 375 9.18 -13.97 -15.87
N ILE A 376 9.84 -12.99 -15.24
CA ILE A 376 10.80 -13.25 -14.14
C ILE A 376 10.03 -13.33 -12.82
N TRP A 377 9.38 -12.26 -12.40
CA TRP A 377 8.65 -12.19 -11.13
C TRP A 377 7.15 -12.39 -11.30
N LYS A 378 6.77 -13.56 -11.84
CA LYS A 378 5.36 -13.91 -12.05
C LYS A 378 4.57 -13.82 -10.74
N PRO A 379 3.39 -13.18 -10.73
CA PRO A 379 2.42 -13.36 -9.65
C PRO A 379 2.10 -14.85 -9.51
N ALA A 380 1.98 -15.36 -8.28
CA ALA A 380 1.39 -16.68 -8.08
C ALA A 380 -0.02 -16.67 -8.68
N ALA A 381 -0.34 -17.69 -9.48
CA ALA A 381 -1.63 -17.84 -10.13
C ALA A 381 -2.74 -18.22 -9.15
#